data_AF-A0A7Y8M172-F1
#
_entry.id   AF-A0A7Y8M172-F1
#
_cell.length_a   1.000
_cell.length_b   1.000
_cell.length_c   1.000
_cell.angle_alpha   90.00
_cell.angle_beta   90.00
_cell.angle_gamma   90.00
#
_symmetry.space_group_name_H-M   'P 1'
#
loop_
_entity.id
_entity.type
_entity.pdbx_description
1 polymer ?
#
loop_
_entity_poly.entity_id
_entity_poly.type
_entity_poly.pdbx_seq_one_letter_code
_entity_poly.pdbx_strand_id
1 'polypeptide(L)'
;GFRIHLFGYQYRVCLHFREVFDSDGRYEKLYYLLNGKGVSSVDEALKEMELLPLHSRYENFFSYDNMEKIRSYLTYKPDKKKKEAEISIPGKIDNELKLLITEFSKYSKEKKSGEKVEKKFHNQLSSCREFLQIWIAHNQRKSVTKWIKNCDDILPLNSKVETNREYLTFINLILLKQLFSKKSDRDKINIFFDELLLSKPVTNILERHSDGSIYQRIELIKLLLTAFLFEKKKAEKQKSDRAPKVTEKSDTEKNNTLSSIRVLITEKNVNNFLHVNEYQGITYFNKERFVELLRWVMLFNLISIPDKFKSIYENKGQLKKADINKEVMKITKEEFEAYTELIDKADASGYDFNKFKLELKKPLEAKVKTKTLTKRRKKT
;
A
#
# COMPACT_ATOMS: atom_id res chain seq x y z
N GLY A 1 4.94 -35.01 22.27
CA GLY A 1 3.84 -35.38 23.18
C GLY A 1 3.40 -34.17 23.97
N PHE A 2 2.22 -34.22 24.60
CA PHE A 2 1.76 -33.17 25.51
C PHE A 2 2.40 -33.37 26.89
N ARG A 3 3.29 -32.46 27.30
CA ARG A 3 3.98 -32.53 28.59
C ARG A 3 3.59 -31.32 29.44
N ILE A 4 3.12 -31.58 30.65
CA ILE A 4 2.85 -30.55 31.65
C ILE A 4 3.79 -30.80 32.84
N HIS A 5 4.40 -29.74 33.35
CA HIS A 5 5.06 -29.74 34.65
C HIS A 5 4.28 -28.77 35.57
N LEU A 6 3.93 -29.22 36.77
CA LEU A 6 3.22 -28.44 37.77
C LEU A 6 4.03 -28.44 39.06
N PHE A 7 4.15 -27.29 39.72
CA PHE A 7 4.63 -27.20 41.10
C PHE A 7 3.50 -27.51 42.09
N GLY A 8 3.82 -27.65 43.38
CA GLY A 8 2.91 -28.19 44.42
C GLY A 8 1.56 -27.49 44.62
N TYR A 9 1.38 -26.27 44.10
CA TYR A 9 0.13 -25.50 44.18
C TYR A 9 -0.42 -25.05 42.83
N GLN A 10 0.09 -25.61 41.73
CA GLN A 10 -0.37 -25.27 40.39
C GLN A 10 -1.42 -26.27 39.89
N TYR A 11 -2.47 -25.74 39.28
CA TYR A 11 -3.49 -26.52 38.60
C TYR A 11 -3.51 -26.09 37.13
N ARG A 12 -3.64 -27.07 36.23
CA ARG A 12 -3.89 -26.81 34.80
C ARG A 12 -5.15 -27.54 34.39
N VAL A 13 -6.20 -26.76 34.15
CA VAL A 13 -7.49 -27.29 33.68
C VAL A 13 -7.44 -27.40 32.16
N CYS A 14 -7.56 -28.62 31.65
CA CYS A 14 -7.69 -28.88 30.21
C CYS A 14 -9.14 -29.26 29.94
N LEU A 15 -9.79 -28.54 29.05
CA LEU A 15 -11.19 -28.73 28.70
C LEU A 15 -11.32 -29.08 27.22
N HIS A 16 -12.45 -29.67 26.84
CA HIS A 16 -12.80 -29.95 25.43
C HIS A 16 -11.79 -30.85 24.71
N PHE A 17 -11.39 -31.96 25.34
CA PHE A 17 -10.65 -33.02 24.64
C PHE A 17 -11.49 -33.53 23.47
N ARG A 18 -10.87 -33.54 22.28
CA ARG A 18 -11.45 -34.09 21.05
C ARG A 18 -10.51 -35.14 20.51
N GLU A 19 -11.03 -36.32 20.23
CA GLU A 19 -10.30 -37.33 19.46
C GLU A 19 -10.41 -36.96 17.98
N VAL A 20 -9.29 -37.00 17.27
CA VAL A 20 -9.25 -36.69 15.84
C VAL A 20 -8.45 -37.79 15.15
N PHE A 21 -9.08 -38.43 14.17
CA PHE A 21 -8.44 -39.43 13.35
C PHE A 21 -7.63 -38.75 12.23
N ASP A 22 -6.34 -39.09 12.13
CA ASP A 22 -5.44 -38.52 11.13
C ASP A 22 -5.43 -39.37 9.85
N SER A 23 -6.36 -39.08 8.94
CA SER A 23 -6.51 -39.83 7.70
C SER A 23 -5.45 -39.53 6.65
N ASP A 24 -4.84 -38.34 6.68
CA ASP A 24 -3.92 -37.82 5.65
C ASP A 24 -2.51 -37.51 6.20
N GLY A 25 -2.26 -37.82 7.48
CA GLY A 25 -0.96 -37.64 8.15
C GLY A 25 -0.63 -36.19 8.50
N ARG A 26 -1.60 -35.26 8.42
CA ARG A 26 -1.36 -33.83 8.66
C ARG A 26 -1.18 -33.52 10.15
N TYR A 27 -1.88 -34.23 11.03
CA TYR A 27 -1.73 -34.05 12.47
C TYR A 27 -0.38 -34.60 12.94
N GLU A 28 0.06 -35.73 12.39
CA GLU A 28 1.38 -36.29 12.63
C GLU A 28 2.50 -35.32 12.20
N LYS A 29 2.41 -34.77 10.99
CA LYS A 29 3.38 -33.76 10.50
C LYS A 29 3.42 -32.54 11.42
N LEU A 30 2.26 -32.01 11.80
CA LEU A 30 2.18 -30.87 12.71
C LEU A 30 2.76 -31.22 14.08
N TYR A 31 2.50 -32.42 14.60
CA TYR A 31 3.06 -32.88 15.86
C TYR A 31 4.60 -32.83 15.87
N TYR A 32 5.24 -33.34 14.82
CA TYR A 32 6.69 -33.28 14.69
C TYR A 32 7.20 -31.84 14.52
N LEU A 33 6.50 -31.01 13.76
CA LEU A 33 6.85 -29.60 13.56
C LEU A 33 6.78 -28.79 14.86
N LEU A 34 5.76 -29.03 15.69
CA LEU A 34 5.58 -28.35 16.97
C LEU A 34 6.62 -28.77 18.01
N ASN A 35 7.13 -30.01 17.92
CA ASN A 35 8.16 -30.54 18.81
C ASN A 35 7.89 -30.25 20.31
N GLY A 36 6.63 -30.43 20.73
CA GLY A 36 6.18 -30.19 22.11
C GLY A 36 5.80 -28.74 22.44
N LYS A 37 5.94 -27.78 21.51
CA LYS A 37 5.40 -26.42 21.66
C LYS A 37 3.88 -26.43 21.53
N GLY A 38 3.21 -25.63 22.36
CA GLY A 38 1.78 -25.38 22.22
C GLY A 38 1.48 -24.36 21.12
N VAL A 39 0.27 -24.40 20.58
CA VAL A 39 -0.28 -23.40 19.66
C VAL A 39 -1.61 -22.85 20.18
N SER A 40 -1.94 -21.61 19.79
CA SER A 40 -3.22 -20.98 20.12
C SER A 40 -4.41 -21.69 19.48
N SER A 41 -4.23 -22.19 18.25
CA SER A 41 -5.23 -22.98 17.52
C SER A 41 -4.55 -24.07 16.70
N VAL A 42 -4.97 -25.32 16.88
CA VAL A 42 -4.49 -26.46 16.07
C VAL A 42 -4.97 -26.30 14.62
N ASP A 43 -6.19 -25.83 14.42
CA ASP A 43 -6.78 -25.69 13.08
C ASP A 43 -6.05 -24.60 12.27
N GLU A 44 -5.68 -23.49 12.91
CA GLU A 44 -4.85 -22.45 12.27
C GLU A 44 -3.42 -22.94 11.99
N ALA A 45 -2.83 -23.71 12.90
CA ALA A 45 -1.48 -24.26 12.74
C ALA A 45 -1.39 -25.30 11.61
N LEU A 46 -2.42 -26.14 11.46
CA LEU A 46 -2.56 -27.02 10.30
C LEU A 46 -2.64 -26.22 9.00
N LYS A 47 -3.49 -25.20 8.98
CA LYS A 47 -3.65 -24.33 7.81
C LYS A 47 -2.35 -23.60 7.44
N GLU A 48 -1.62 -23.11 8.44
CA GLU A 48 -0.31 -22.50 8.24
C GLU A 48 0.68 -23.51 7.64
N MET A 49 0.72 -24.74 8.16
CA MET A 49 1.57 -25.81 7.62
C MET A 49 1.27 -26.09 6.14
N GLU A 50 -0.01 -26.09 5.74
CA GLU A 50 -0.43 -26.23 4.33
C GLU A 50 -0.06 -25.02 3.45
N LEU A 51 0.04 -23.83 4.05
CA LEU A 51 0.39 -22.57 3.37
C LEU A 51 1.90 -22.27 3.37
N LEU A 52 2.72 -23.08 4.04
CA LEU A 52 4.18 -22.90 4.10
C LEU A 52 4.84 -22.73 2.73
N PRO A 53 4.48 -23.48 1.66
CA PRO A 53 5.05 -23.25 0.33
C PRO A 53 4.79 -21.83 -0.17
N LEU A 54 3.57 -21.33 0.00
CA LEU A 54 3.20 -19.97 -0.40
C LEU A 54 3.94 -18.92 0.43
N HIS A 55 3.94 -19.07 1.76
CA HIS A 55 4.61 -18.14 2.67
C HIS A 55 6.11 -18.08 2.41
N SER A 56 6.75 -19.23 2.17
CA SER A 56 8.19 -19.30 1.84
C SER A 56 8.49 -18.59 0.52
N ARG A 57 7.67 -18.78 -0.53
CA ARG A 57 7.85 -18.05 -1.80
C ARG A 57 7.65 -16.55 -1.63
N TYR A 58 6.70 -16.16 -0.79
CA TYR A 58 6.45 -14.76 -0.47
C TYR A 58 7.69 -14.15 0.21
N GLU A 59 8.17 -14.75 1.29
CA GLU A 59 9.36 -14.25 2.01
C GLU A 59 10.64 -14.26 1.16
N ASN A 60 10.84 -15.27 0.31
CA ASN A 60 11.99 -15.33 -0.60
C ASN A 60 11.97 -14.18 -1.62
N PHE A 61 10.80 -13.81 -2.14
CA PHE A 61 10.65 -12.62 -2.98
C PHE A 61 11.10 -11.36 -2.23
N PHE A 62 10.77 -11.24 -0.94
CA PHE A 62 11.19 -10.15 -0.04
C PHE A 62 12.59 -10.33 0.57
N SER A 63 13.40 -11.25 0.08
CA SER A 63 14.79 -11.37 0.52
C SER A 63 15.55 -10.05 0.34
N TYR A 64 16.52 -9.81 1.23
CA TYR A 64 17.32 -8.58 1.23
C TYR A 64 17.94 -8.28 -0.15
N ASP A 65 18.52 -9.30 -0.80
CA ASP A 65 19.11 -9.21 -2.15
C ASP A 65 18.10 -8.73 -3.19
N ASN A 66 16.87 -9.26 -3.16
CA ASN A 66 15.81 -8.83 -4.08
C ASN A 66 15.34 -7.40 -3.78
N MET A 67 15.17 -7.04 -2.51
CA MET A 67 14.80 -5.68 -2.12
C MET A 67 15.85 -4.66 -2.55
N GLU A 68 17.14 -4.97 -2.38
CA GLU A 68 18.22 -4.08 -2.81
C GLU A 68 18.27 -3.92 -4.33
N LYS A 69 17.99 -4.99 -5.07
CA LYS A 69 17.86 -4.96 -6.53
C LYS A 69 16.67 -4.12 -7.01
N ILE A 70 15.50 -4.25 -6.38
CA ILE A 70 14.34 -3.40 -6.69
C ILE A 70 14.65 -1.95 -6.33
N ARG A 71 15.27 -1.68 -5.18
CA ARG A 71 15.68 -0.33 -4.78
C ARG A 71 16.66 0.30 -5.77
N SER A 72 17.66 -0.47 -6.20
CA SER A 72 18.63 -0.06 -7.22
C SER A 72 17.95 0.26 -8.55
N TYR A 73 16.96 -0.55 -8.95
CA TYR A 73 16.13 -0.27 -10.12
C TYR A 73 15.32 1.04 -9.97
N LEU A 74 14.68 1.26 -8.83
CA LEU A 74 13.85 2.44 -8.55
C LEU A 74 14.67 3.74 -8.48
N THR A 75 15.89 3.67 -7.96
CA THR A 75 16.80 4.82 -7.81
C THR A 75 17.73 5.02 -9.01
N TYR A 76 17.66 4.14 -10.01
CA TYR A 76 18.52 4.18 -11.18
C TYR A 76 18.42 5.52 -11.90
N LYS A 77 19.57 6.14 -12.15
CA LYS A 77 19.69 7.34 -12.99
C LYS A 77 20.05 6.91 -14.42
N PRO A 78 19.29 7.33 -15.44
CA PRO A 78 19.62 6.98 -16.83
C PRO A 78 21.00 7.49 -17.21
N ASP A 79 21.89 6.55 -17.54
CA ASP A 79 23.17 6.84 -18.19
C ASP A 79 22.89 7.23 -19.65
N LYS A 80 23.55 8.28 -20.15
CA LYS A 80 23.37 8.77 -21.54
C LYS A 80 23.68 7.70 -22.60
N LYS A 81 24.37 6.62 -22.22
CA LYS A 81 24.78 5.52 -23.10
C LYS A 81 23.83 4.32 -23.14
N LYS A 82 22.92 4.15 -22.17
CA LYS A 82 21.96 3.02 -22.15
C LYS A 82 20.58 3.51 -22.58
N LYS A 83 19.95 2.80 -23.52
CA LYS A 83 18.56 3.11 -23.93
C LYS A 83 17.63 2.86 -22.74
N GLU A 84 16.64 3.75 -22.52
CA GLU A 84 15.65 3.61 -21.43
C GLU A 84 14.90 2.26 -21.47
N ALA A 85 14.80 1.63 -22.65
CA ALA A 85 14.20 0.31 -22.86
C ALA A 85 15.04 -0.89 -22.35
N GLU A 86 16.32 -0.71 -22.03
CA GLU A 86 17.20 -1.80 -21.55
C GLU A 86 17.23 -1.95 -20.02
N ILE A 87 16.55 -1.09 -19.27
CA ILE A 87 16.53 -1.16 -17.81
C ILE A 87 15.36 -2.05 -17.39
N SER A 88 15.54 -3.36 -17.50
CA SER A 88 14.60 -4.36 -17.00
C SER A 88 14.80 -4.63 -15.51
N ILE A 89 13.79 -5.18 -14.86
CA ILE A 89 13.95 -5.76 -13.52
C ILE A 89 14.95 -6.92 -13.63
N PRO A 90 15.83 -7.15 -12.64
CA PRO A 90 16.78 -8.24 -12.68
C PRO A 90 16.11 -9.61 -12.84
N GLY A 91 16.60 -10.44 -13.76
CA GLY A 91 15.98 -11.74 -14.07
C GLY A 91 15.82 -12.69 -12.88
N LYS A 92 16.66 -12.59 -11.84
CA LYS A 92 16.48 -13.35 -10.59
C LYS A 92 15.18 -12.97 -9.87
N ILE A 93 14.83 -11.67 -9.82
CA ILE A 93 13.58 -11.21 -9.23
C ILE A 93 12.39 -11.71 -10.05
N ASP A 94 12.49 -11.70 -11.38
CA ASP A 94 11.43 -12.20 -12.26
C ASP A 94 11.18 -13.69 -12.05
N ASN A 95 12.23 -14.47 -11.83
CA ASN A 95 12.09 -15.89 -11.49
C ASN A 95 11.37 -16.10 -10.14
N GLU A 96 11.77 -15.39 -9.08
CA GLU A 96 11.08 -15.48 -7.78
C GLU A 96 9.63 -15.01 -7.87
N LEU A 97 9.36 -13.96 -8.64
CA LEU A 97 8.01 -13.48 -8.92
C LEU A 97 7.17 -14.54 -9.65
N LYS A 98 7.72 -15.20 -10.68
CA LYS A 98 7.04 -16.28 -11.40
C LYS A 98 6.73 -17.47 -10.50
N LEU A 99 7.68 -17.88 -9.65
CA LEU A 99 7.48 -18.96 -8.68
C LEU A 99 6.39 -18.59 -7.67
N LEU A 100 6.40 -17.36 -7.15
CA LEU A 100 5.36 -16.87 -6.25
C LEU A 100 3.99 -16.82 -6.91
N ILE A 101 3.88 -16.28 -8.13
CA ILE A 101 2.61 -16.22 -8.88
C ILE A 101 2.07 -17.64 -9.12
N THR A 102 2.95 -18.58 -9.49
CA THR A 102 2.58 -19.98 -9.72
C THR A 102 2.04 -20.60 -8.43
N GLU A 103 2.72 -20.42 -7.30
CA GLU A 103 2.27 -20.95 -6.02
C GLU A 103 0.95 -20.31 -5.57
N PHE A 104 0.84 -18.99 -5.66
CA PHE A 104 -0.37 -18.25 -5.32
C PHE A 104 -1.57 -18.69 -6.17
N SER A 105 -1.36 -19.02 -7.45
CA SER A 105 -2.42 -19.47 -8.35
C SER A 105 -3.07 -20.80 -7.95
N LYS A 106 -2.39 -21.64 -7.15
CA LYS A 106 -2.97 -22.89 -6.63
C LYS A 106 -4.12 -22.64 -5.65
N TYR A 107 -4.06 -21.52 -4.92
CA TYR A 107 -5.05 -21.15 -3.91
C TYR A 107 -6.10 -20.17 -4.45
N SER A 108 -5.80 -19.49 -5.57
CA SER A 108 -6.76 -18.61 -6.23
C SER A 108 -7.65 -19.40 -7.20
N LYS A 109 -8.97 -19.34 -7.03
CA LYS A 109 -9.94 -19.91 -7.98
C LYS A 109 -9.86 -19.27 -9.39
N GLU A 110 -9.18 -18.12 -9.52
CA GLU A 110 -9.04 -17.41 -10.79
C GLU A 110 -7.79 -17.87 -11.55
N LYS A 111 -7.98 -18.61 -12.65
CA LYS A 111 -6.92 -18.86 -13.66
C LYS A 111 -6.53 -17.56 -14.37
N LYS A 112 -5.77 -16.67 -13.73
CA LYS A 112 -5.01 -15.64 -14.45
C LYS A 112 -3.84 -16.30 -15.18
N SER A 113 -3.56 -15.89 -16.40
CA SER A 113 -2.22 -16.12 -16.96
C SER A 113 -1.21 -15.34 -16.10
N GLY A 114 -0.24 -16.04 -15.52
CA GLY A 114 0.80 -15.44 -14.66
C GLY A 114 1.54 -14.29 -15.35
N GLU A 115 1.66 -14.35 -16.69
CA GLU A 115 2.26 -13.30 -17.52
C GLU A 115 1.54 -11.95 -17.38
N LYS A 116 0.21 -11.95 -17.21
CA LYS A 116 -0.56 -10.71 -17.01
C LYS A 116 -0.29 -10.07 -15.65
N VAL A 117 0.06 -10.86 -14.65
CA VAL A 117 0.38 -10.37 -13.30
C VAL A 117 1.79 -9.77 -13.31
N GLU A 118 2.75 -10.51 -13.86
CA GLU A 118 4.14 -10.07 -14.04
C GLU A 118 4.22 -8.74 -14.81
N LYS A 119 3.58 -8.66 -15.98
CA LYS A 119 3.57 -7.43 -16.80
C LYS A 119 3.01 -6.22 -16.05
N LYS A 120 1.96 -6.41 -15.23
CA LYS A 120 1.41 -5.29 -14.44
C LYS A 120 2.32 -4.88 -13.29
N PHE A 121 2.99 -5.84 -12.66
CA PHE A 121 3.96 -5.58 -11.61
C PHE A 121 5.12 -4.76 -12.18
N HIS A 122 5.68 -5.18 -13.32
CA HIS A 122 6.73 -4.46 -14.05
C HIS A 122 6.30 -3.05 -14.45
N ASN A 123 5.12 -2.91 -15.04
CA ASN A 123 4.60 -1.60 -15.44
C ASN A 123 4.52 -0.65 -14.24
N GLN A 124 3.93 -1.09 -13.11
CA GLN A 124 3.83 -0.25 -11.92
C GLN A 124 5.18 0.13 -11.32
N LEU A 125 6.15 -0.79 -11.29
CA LEU A 125 7.50 -0.48 -10.86
C LEU A 125 8.18 0.52 -11.80
N SER A 126 7.96 0.43 -13.12
CA SER A 126 8.47 1.41 -14.08
C SER A 126 7.87 2.79 -13.85
N SER A 127 6.56 2.91 -13.66
CA SER A 127 5.89 4.19 -13.36
C SER A 127 6.46 4.82 -12.09
N CYS A 128 6.67 4.00 -11.05
CA CYS A 128 7.27 4.44 -9.80
C CYS A 128 8.70 4.94 -10.01
N ARG A 129 9.54 4.19 -10.74
CA ARG A 129 10.91 4.59 -11.08
C ARG A 129 10.93 5.93 -11.80
N GLU A 130 10.05 6.14 -12.78
CA GLU A 130 9.97 7.40 -13.52
C GLU A 130 9.63 8.58 -12.63
N PHE A 131 8.65 8.42 -11.73
CA PHE A 131 8.34 9.45 -10.74
C PHE A 131 9.54 9.72 -9.83
N LEU A 132 10.15 8.67 -9.26
CA LEU A 132 11.29 8.79 -8.35
C LEU A 132 12.51 9.44 -9.01
N GLN A 133 12.78 9.16 -10.28
CA GLN A 133 13.85 9.82 -11.02
C GLN A 133 13.67 11.34 -11.06
N ILE A 134 12.44 11.80 -11.33
CA ILE A 134 12.10 13.22 -11.33
C ILE A 134 12.20 13.78 -9.91
N TRP A 135 11.63 13.09 -8.93
CA TRP A 135 11.57 13.52 -7.54
C TRP A 135 12.95 13.64 -6.88
N ILE A 136 13.80 12.62 -7.05
CA ILE A 136 15.19 12.60 -6.56
C ILE A 136 16.00 13.72 -7.21
N ALA A 137 15.87 13.92 -8.53
CA ALA A 137 16.59 14.98 -9.24
C ALA A 137 16.22 16.39 -8.75
N HIS A 138 14.98 16.60 -8.28
CA HIS A 138 14.55 17.85 -7.68
C HIS A 138 15.04 18.02 -6.22
N ASN A 139 15.08 16.95 -5.43
CA ASN A 139 15.57 16.97 -4.05
C ASN A 139 17.10 17.08 -3.93
N GLN A 140 17.86 16.71 -4.97
CA GLN A 140 19.33 16.80 -4.99
C GLN A 140 19.88 18.12 -5.54
N ARG A 141 19.03 19.11 -5.82
CA ARG A 141 19.47 20.44 -6.30
C ARG A 141 20.18 21.22 -5.20
N LYS A 142 21.10 22.11 -5.57
CA LYS A 142 21.80 23.01 -4.61
C LYS A 142 20.82 23.85 -3.77
N SER A 143 19.72 24.29 -4.38
CA SER A 143 18.65 25.03 -3.71
C SER A 143 17.32 24.29 -3.92
N VAL A 144 16.76 23.79 -2.84
CA VAL A 144 15.48 23.07 -2.80
C VAL A 144 14.48 23.91 -2.03
N THR A 145 13.30 24.12 -2.62
CA THR A 145 12.23 24.90 -2.00
C THR A 145 11.70 24.22 -0.73
N LYS A 146 11.17 25.02 0.21
CA LYS A 146 10.64 24.50 1.49
C LYS A 146 9.52 23.47 1.30
N TRP A 147 8.63 23.68 0.33
CA TRP A 147 7.53 22.75 0.07
C TRP A 147 8.02 21.39 -0.43
N ILE A 148 9.11 21.34 -1.23
CA ILE A 148 9.69 20.07 -1.69
C ILE A 148 10.25 19.30 -0.50
N LYS A 149 11.01 19.96 0.39
CA LYS A 149 11.54 19.33 1.61
C LYS A 149 10.43 18.78 2.50
N ASN A 150 9.42 19.61 2.78
CA ASN A 150 8.28 19.20 3.60
C ASN A 150 7.51 18.03 2.97
N CYS A 151 7.35 18.02 1.65
CA CYS A 151 6.72 16.91 0.93
C CYS A 151 7.58 15.64 1.00
N ASP A 152 8.91 15.77 0.83
CA ASP A 152 9.84 14.65 0.91
C ASP A 152 9.84 13.99 2.30
N ASP A 153 9.80 14.80 3.36
CA ASP A 153 9.76 14.33 4.75
C ASP A 153 8.51 13.51 5.06
N ILE A 154 7.38 13.80 4.40
CA ILE A 154 6.13 13.07 4.62
C ILE A 154 5.91 11.94 3.61
N LEU A 155 6.62 11.87 2.49
CA LEU A 155 6.39 10.77 1.55
C LEU A 155 6.86 9.43 2.16
N PRO A 156 6.02 8.38 2.18
CA PRO A 156 6.46 7.06 2.65
C PRO A 156 7.67 6.53 1.86
N LEU A 157 7.67 6.79 0.55
CA LEU A 157 8.79 6.53 -0.33
C LEU A 157 9.40 7.87 -0.79
N ASN A 158 10.30 8.41 0.02
CA ASN A 158 10.95 9.69 -0.20
C ASN A 158 12.20 9.59 -1.11
N SER A 159 12.89 10.71 -1.30
CA SER A 159 14.05 10.83 -2.18
C SER A 159 15.26 9.99 -1.77
N LYS A 160 15.33 9.51 -0.53
CA LYS A 160 16.42 8.64 -0.07
C LYS A 160 16.19 7.18 -0.45
N VAL A 161 14.94 6.74 -0.56
CA VAL A 161 14.54 5.37 -0.91
C VAL A 161 15.33 4.34 -0.06
N GLU A 162 15.31 4.51 1.26
CA GLU A 162 15.96 3.59 2.20
C GLU A 162 15.17 2.26 2.26
N THR A 163 15.86 1.12 2.46
CA THR A 163 15.21 -0.19 2.69
C THR A 163 14.62 -0.27 4.10
N ASN A 164 13.71 0.64 4.42
CA ASN A 164 13.03 0.72 5.71
C ASN A 164 11.64 0.07 5.63
N ARG A 165 10.89 0.18 6.72
CA ARG A 165 9.55 -0.39 6.83
C ARG A 165 8.55 0.19 5.82
N GLU A 166 8.66 1.48 5.49
CA GLU A 166 7.79 2.12 4.50
C GLU A 166 8.09 1.59 3.09
N TYR A 167 9.37 1.44 2.75
CA TYR A 167 9.78 0.80 1.49
C TYR A 167 9.22 -0.63 1.37
N LEU A 168 9.37 -1.45 2.41
CA LEU A 168 8.84 -2.81 2.39
C LEU A 168 7.31 -2.83 2.29
N THR A 169 6.62 -1.95 3.02
CA THR A 169 5.16 -1.80 2.94
C THR A 169 4.72 -1.42 1.52
N PHE A 170 5.46 -0.52 0.88
CA PHE A 170 5.21 -0.11 -0.50
C PHE A 170 5.34 -1.27 -1.48
N ILE A 171 6.42 -2.07 -1.40
CA ILE A 171 6.62 -3.24 -2.27
C ILE A 171 5.54 -4.32 -2.00
N ASN A 172 5.17 -4.55 -0.74
CA ASN A 172 4.05 -5.42 -0.36
C ASN A 172 2.75 -4.97 -1.06
N LEU A 173 2.42 -3.68 -1.01
CA LEU A 173 1.22 -3.14 -1.65
C LEU A 173 1.23 -3.30 -3.17
N ILE A 174 2.35 -3.01 -3.84
CA ILE A 174 2.46 -3.21 -5.30
C ILE A 174 2.25 -4.68 -5.65
N LEU A 175 2.95 -5.58 -4.97
CA LEU A 175 2.88 -7.02 -5.26
C LEU A 175 1.48 -7.58 -5.01
N LEU A 176 0.92 -7.34 -3.82
CA LEU A 176 -0.41 -7.82 -3.44
C LEU A 176 -1.48 -7.23 -4.35
N LYS A 177 -1.38 -5.95 -4.77
CA LYS A 177 -2.30 -5.36 -5.75
C LYS A 177 -2.34 -6.12 -7.08
N GLN A 178 -1.24 -6.79 -7.48
CA GLN A 178 -1.21 -7.59 -8.72
C GLN A 178 -1.68 -9.02 -8.53
N LEU A 179 -1.32 -9.64 -7.40
CA LEU A 179 -1.75 -10.98 -7.04
C LEU A 179 -3.28 -11.02 -6.90
N PHE A 180 -3.85 -10.10 -6.11
CA PHE A 180 -5.28 -9.97 -5.93
C PHE A 180 -5.94 -9.41 -7.21
N SER A 181 -7.13 -9.92 -7.57
CA SER A 181 -7.79 -9.58 -8.83
C SER A 181 -8.65 -8.31 -8.71
N LYS A 182 -8.87 -7.62 -9.84
CA LYS A 182 -9.80 -6.48 -9.91
C LYS A 182 -11.27 -6.90 -9.84
N LYS A 183 -11.59 -8.17 -10.11
CA LYS A 183 -12.96 -8.68 -10.15
C LYS A 183 -13.43 -9.23 -8.80
N SER A 184 -12.51 -9.46 -7.86
CA SER A 184 -12.86 -9.81 -6.48
C SER A 184 -13.58 -8.64 -5.81
N ASP A 185 -14.72 -8.92 -5.17
CA ASP A 185 -15.41 -7.93 -4.32
C ASP A 185 -14.50 -7.45 -3.20
N ARG A 186 -14.70 -6.22 -2.72
CA ARG A 186 -13.89 -5.60 -1.66
C ARG A 186 -13.76 -6.50 -0.42
N ASP A 187 -14.86 -7.11 -0.01
CA ASP A 187 -14.90 -8.00 1.15
C ASP A 187 -14.10 -9.28 0.90
N LYS A 188 -14.04 -9.75 -0.35
CA LYS A 188 -13.29 -10.96 -0.72
C LYS A 188 -11.77 -10.75 -0.63
N ILE A 189 -11.25 -9.53 -0.78
CA ILE A 189 -9.80 -9.30 -0.68
C ILE A 189 -9.32 -9.49 0.75
N ASN A 190 -10.01 -8.88 1.73
CA ASN A 190 -9.64 -9.03 3.13
C ASN A 190 -9.87 -10.46 3.62
N ILE A 191 -10.99 -11.07 3.24
CA ILE A 191 -11.28 -12.47 3.54
C ILE A 191 -10.19 -13.37 2.96
N PHE A 192 -9.83 -13.20 1.68
CA PHE A 192 -8.82 -14.04 1.04
C PHE A 192 -7.41 -13.79 1.61
N PHE A 193 -7.08 -12.55 1.99
CA PHE A 193 -5.84 -12.24 2.71
C PHE A 193 -5.75 -13.00 4.04
N ASP A 194 -6.85 -13.02 4.81
CA ASP A 194 -6.93 -13.73 6.08
C ASP A 194 -6.99 -15.25 5.89
N GLU A 195 -7.67 -15.73 4.85
CA GLU A 195 -7.72 -17.14 4.49
C GLU A 195 -6.33 -17.69 4.16
N LEU A 196 -5.52 -16.93 3.44
CA LEU A 196 -4.15 -17.28 3.12
C LEU A 196 -3.15 -16.99 4.26
N LEU A 197 -3.62 -16.54 5.43
CA LEU A 197 -2.80 -16.17 6.58
C LEU A 197 -1.62 -15.26 6.20
N LEU A 198 -1.80 -14.36 5.22
CA LEU A 198 -0.72 -13.51 4.69
C LEU A 198 -0.21 -12.49 5.72
N SER A 199 -0.94 -12.27 6.82
CA SER A 199 -0.47 -11.50 7.96
C SER A 199 0.83 -12.06 8.53
N LYS A 200 1.05 -13.38 8.50
CA LYS A 200 2.26 -14.03 9.04
C LYS A 200 3.52 -13.70 8.23
N PRO A 201 3.63 -14.02 6.93
CA PRO A 201 4.82 -13.66 6.15
C PRO A 201 5.02 -12.14 6.07
N VAL A 202 3.94 -11.34 5.99
CA VAL A 202 4.04 -9.87 6.03
C VAL A 202 4.62 -9.38 7.37
N THR A 203 4.21 -9.97 8.50
CA THR A 203 4.80 -9.70 9.82
C THR A 203 6.29 -10.01 9.81
N ASN A 204 6.68 -11.22 9.38
CA ASN A 204 8.07 -11.66 9.34
C ASN A 204 8.97 -10.73 8.51
N ILE A 205 8.44 -10.18 7.43
CA ILE A 205 9.14 -9.22 6.56
C ILE A 205 9.30 -7.86 7.26
N LEU A 206 8.25 -7.35 7.89
CA LEU A 206 8.21 -5.99 8.44
C LEU A 206 8.80 -5.88 9.84
N GLU A 207 8.77 -6.94 10.64
CA GLU A 207 9.21 -6.96 12.04
C GLU A 207 10.72 -6.73 12.19
N ARG A 208 11.48 -7.03 11.14
CA ARG A 208 12.93 -6.75 11.07
C ARG A 208 13.25 -5.25 11.12
N HIS A 209 12.25 -4.38 10.97
CA HIS A 209 12.37 -2.93 11.05
C HIS A 209 11.46 -2.42 12.17
N SER A 210 12.04 -2.19 13.36
CA SER A 210 11.39 -2.09 14.68
C SER A 210 10.47 -0.89 14.95
N ASP A 211 10.13 -0.08 13.95
CA ASP A 211 9.47 1.20 14.19
C ASP A 211 7.94 1.07 14.14
N GLY A 212 7.30 0.94 15.30
CA GLY A 212 5.85 1.03 15.49
C GLY A 212 5.07 -0.30 15.43
N SER A 213 3.73 -0.24 15.53
CA SER A 213 2.89 -1.44 15.63
C SER A 213 2.80 -2.21 14.31
N ILE A 214 3.08 -3.52 14.33
CA ILE A 214 2.90 -4.44 13.18
C ILE A 214 1.44 -4.61 12.80
N TYR A 215 0.59 -4.75 13.82
CA TYR A 215 -0.84 -4.85 13.63
C TYR A 215 -1.40 -3.67 12.84
N GLN A 216 -1.07 -2.43 13.23
CA GLN A 216 -1.54 -1.23 12.54
C GLN A 216 -1.10 -1.20 11.07
N ARG A 217 0.09 -1.72 10.78
CA ARG A 217 0.63 -1.78 9.42
C ARG A 217 -0.08 -2.82 8.55
N ILE A 218 -0.45 -3.96 9.12
CA ILE A 218 -1.25 -4.98 8.42
C ILE A 218 -2.65 -4.43 8.12
N GLU A 219 -3.27 -3.74 9.08
CA GLU A 219 -4.56 -3.07 8.85
C GLU A 219 -4.46 -2.04 7.72
N LEU A 220 -3.39 -1.24 7.71
CA LEU A 220 -3.12 -0.28 6.64
C LEU A 220 -2.95 -0.98 5.29
N ILE A 221 -2.18 -2.07 5.21
CA ILE A 221 -2.01 -2.83 3.97
C ILE A 221 -3.36 -3.34 3.46
N LYS A 222 -4.16 -3.98 4.32
CA LYS A 222 -5.51 -4.48 3.97
C LYS A 222 -6.40 -3.34 3.48
N LEU A 223 -6.42 -2.22 4.19
CA LEU A 223 -7.18 -1.04 3.81
C LEU A 223 -6.78 -0.53 2.42
N LEU A 224 -5.48 -0.27 2.24
CA LEU A 224 -4.93 0.28 1.01
C LEU A 224 -5.13 -0.67 -0.16
N LEU A 225 -5.04 -1.99 0.02
CA LEU A 225 -5.35 -2.95 -1.04
C LEU A 225 -6.80 -2.82 -1.52
N THR A 226 -7.76 -2.71 -0.59
CA THR A 226 -9.17 -2.50 -0.96
C THR A 226 -9.41 -1.13 -1.63
N ALA A 227 -8.72 -0.09 -1.14
CA ALA A 227 -8.79 1.27 -1.68
C ALA A 227 -8.20 1.37 -3.10
N PHE A 228 -7.00 0.83 -3.33
CA PHE A 228 -6.30 0.94 -4.60
C PHE A 228 -6.85 0.04 -5.71
N LEU A 229 -7.63 -0.98 -5.36
CA LEU A 229 -8.39 -1.77 -6.34
C LEU A 229 -9.66 -1.06 -6.82
N PHE A 230 -10.06 0.04 -6.16
CA PHE A 230 -11.23 0.85 -6.53
C PHE A 230 -11.03 1.68 -7.82
N GLU A 231 -9.80 2.13 -8.10
CA GLU A 231 -9.49 3.15 -9.12
C GLU A 231 -9.98 2.83 -10.55
N LYS A 232 -10.31 1.56 -10.87
CA LYS A 232 -10.69 1.18 -12.25
C LYS A 232 -12.17 0.88 -12.51
N LYS A 233 -13.02 0.72 -11.49
CA LYS A 233 -14.46 0.45 -11.73
C LYS A 233 -15.20 1.64 -12.37
N LYS A 234 -14.72 2.88 -12.19
CA LYS A 234 -15.31 4.07 -12.86
C LYS A 234 -14.88 4.26 -14.31
N ALA A 235 -13.69 3.80 -14.70
CA ALA A 235 -13.19 3.94 -16.08
C ALA A 235 -13.92 3.02 -17.07
N GLU A 236 -14.46 1.88 -16.60
CA GLU A 236 -15.17 0.91 -17.45
C GLU A 236 -16.67 1.26 -17.61
N LYS A 237 -17.28 2.01 -16.67
CA LYS A 237 -18.70 2.42 -16.76
C LYS A 237 -18.97 3.67 -17.62
N GLN A 238 -17.95 4.44 -18.01
CA GLN A 238 -18.11 5.63 -18.87
C GLN A 238 -17.88 5.37 -20.36
N LYS A 239 -17.68 4.11 -20.78
CA LYS A 239 -17.52 3.74 -22.21
C LYS A 239 -18.81 3.31 -22.92
N SER A 240 -19.96 3.35 -22.27
CA SER A 240 -21.25 3.17 -22.95
C SER A 240 -21.99 4.52 -23.03
N ASP A 241 -22.22 4.95 -24.27
CA ASP A 241 -23.20 5.95 -24.71
C ASP A 241 -22.87 7.44 -24.50
N ARG A 242 -22.01 7.95 -25.41
CA ARG A 242 -22.24 9.11 -26.32
C ARG A 242 -20.91 9.79 -26.65
N ALA A 243 -20.73 10.15 -27.93
CA ALA A 243 -19.52 10.74 -28.49
C ALA A 243 -19.08 12.02 -27.72
N PRO A 244 -17.77 12.21 -27.44
CA PRO A 244 -17.33 13.34 -26.62
C PRO A 244 -17.15 14.60 -27.48
N LYS A 245 -17.91 15.66 -27.16
CA LYS A 245 -17.50 17.03 -27.45
C LYS A 245 -16.42 17.42 -26.44
N VAL A 246 -15.23 17.71 -26.97
CA VAL A 246 -14.03 18.10 -26.23
C VAL A 246 -14.29 19.43 -25.49
N THR A 247 -14.23 19.41 -24.16
CA THR A 247 -13.98 20.60 -23.34
C THR A 247 -12.83 20.29 -22.38
N GLU A 248 -11.72 21.00 -22.60
CA GLU A 248 -10.35 20.77 -22.11
C GLU A 248 -10.12 21.04 -20.61
N LYS A 249 -11.12 20.90 -19.73
CA LYS A 249 -10.99 21.18 -18.29
C LYS A 249 -11.46 20.09 -17.33
N SER A 250 -11.91 18.91 -17.79
CA SER A 250 -12.68 17.99 -16.93
C SER A 250 -12.08 16.62 -16.60
N ASP A 251 -10.82 16.35 -16.97
CA ASP A 251 -10.22 15.02 -16.75
C ASP A 251 -9.05 14.99 -15.74
N THR A 252 -8.44 16.13 -15.41
CA THR A 252 -7.43 16.24 -14.35
C THR A 252 -8.03 16.33 -12.94
N GLU A 253 -9.29 16.76 -12.80
CA GLU A 253 -9.97 16.90 -11.50
C GLU A 253 -10.45 15.58 -10.88
N LYS A 254 -10.46 14.46 -11.63
CA LYS A 254 -11.16 13.24 -11.19
C LYS A 254 -10.35 12.29 -10.30
N ASN A 255 -9.02 12.47 -10.16
CA ASN A 255 -8.14 11.51 -9.46
C ASN A 255 -7.02 12.21 -8.65
N ASN A 256 -7.38 13.16 -7.80
CA ASN A 256 -6.46 13.78 -6.84
C ASN A 256 -6.68 13.28 -5.39
N THR A 257 -5.75 13.54 -4.47
CA THR A 257 -5.83 13.06 -3.07
C THR A 257 -7.16 13.42 -2.41
N LEU A 258 -7.67 14.64 -2.61
CA LEU A 258 -8.96 15.07 -2.10
C LEU A 258 -10.12 14.19 -2.61
N SER A 259 -10.18 13.94 -3.92
CA SER A 259 -11.23 13.12 -4.52
C SER A 259 -11.19 11.68 -4.00
N SER A 260 -9.99 11.10 -3.84
CA SER A 260 -9.81 9.76 -3.27
C SER A 260 -10.31 9.71 -1.83
N ILE A 261 -9.95 10.70 -1.00
CA ILE A 261 -10.34 10.74 0.42
C ILE A 261 -11.83 10.97 0.62
N ARG A 262 -12.46 11.81 -0.22
CA ARG A 262 -13.92 12.00 -0.21
C ARG A 262 -14.68 10.69 -0.40
N VAL A 263 -14.16 9.80 -1.25
CA VAL A 263 -14.77 8.48 -1.44
C VAL A 263 -14.43 7.56 -0.28
N LEU A 264 -13.14 7.45 0.08
CA LEU A 264 -12.67 6.51 1.09
C LEU A 264 -13.35 6.71 2.45
N ILE A 265 -13.54 7.95 2.90
CA ILE A 265 -14.10 8.22 4.23
C ILE A 265 -15.58 7.84 4.39
N THR A 266 -16.24 7.45 3.29
CA THR A 266 -17.61 6.92 3.33
C THR A 266 -17.64 5.41 3.60
N GLU A 267 -16.50 4.73 3.47
CA GLU A 267 -16.40 3.28 3.56
C GLU A 267 -16.22 2.80 5.00
N LYS A 268 -16.93 1.72 5.37
CA LYS A 268 -16.91 1.17 6.75
C LYS A 268 -15.51 0.72 7.19
N ASN A 269 -14.76 0.10 6.29
CA ASN A 269 -13.39 -0.34 6.57
C ASN A 269 -12.43 0.82 6.86
N VAL A 270 -12.61 1.97 6.20
CA VAL A 270 -11.85 3.19 6.47
C VAL A 270 -12.23 3.74 7.85
N ASN A 271 -13.51 3.75 8.23
CA ASN A 271 -13.92 4.18 9.57
C ASN A 271 -13.31 3.30 10.66
N ASN A 272 -13.30 1.97 10.45
CA ASN A 272 -12.66 1.03 11.38
C ASN A 272 -11.18 1.31 11.49
N PHE A 273 -10.47 1.49 10.37
CA PHE A 273 -9.05 1.85 10.39
C PHE A 273 -8.81 3.18 11.10
N LEU A 274 -9.62 4.21 10.86
CA LEU A 274 -9.49 5.51 11.51
C LEU A 274 -9.89 5.50 12.99
N HIS A 275 -10.34 4.36 13.54
CA HIS A 275 -10.84 4.22 14.90
C HIS A 275 -11.93 5.27 15.21
N VAL A 276 -12.90 5.37 14.31
CA VAL A 276 -14.03 6.29 14.49
C VAL A 276 -14.87 5.83 15.68
N ASN A 277 -14.89 6.62 16.75
CA ASN A 277 -15.57 6.30 18.00
C ASN A 277 -16.35 7.51 18.53
N GLU A 278 -17.38 7.26 19.33
CA GLU A 278 -18.18 8.31 19.95
C GLU A 278 -17.76 8.54 21.40
N TYR A 279 -17.62 9.81 21.79
CA TYR A 279 -17.37 10.23 23.16
C TYR A 279 -18.14 11.52 23.45
N GLN A 280 -19.00 11.50 24.48
CA GLN A 280 -19.83 12.64 24.90
C GLN A 280 -20.65 13.27 23.74
N GLY A 281 -21.24 12.44 22.88
CA GLY A 281 -22.05 12.88 21.75
C GLY A 281 -21.25 13.43 20.56
N ILE A 282 -19.92 13.37 20.59
CA ILE A 282 -19.05 13.77 19.48
C ILE A 282 -18.38 12.51 18.92
N THR A 283 -18.46 12.34 17.59
CA THR A 283 -17.81 11.24 16.88
C THR A 283 -16.40 11.66 16.48
N TYR A 284 -15.37 11.11 17.10
CA TYR A 284 -13.96 11.41 16.82
C TYR A 284 -13.32 10.37 15.90
N PHE A 285 -12.27 10.77 15.17
CA PHE A 285 -11.38 9.85 14.45
C PHE A 285 -9.91 10.10 14.83
N ASN A 286 -9.06 9.08 14.66
CA ASN A 286 -7.66 9.13 15.09
C ASN A 286 -6.80 9.96 14.11
N LYS A 287 -6.15 11.01 14.64
CA LYS A 287 -5.24 11.90 13.89
C LYS A 287 -4.11 11.17 13.18
N GLU A 288 -3.33 10.37 13.92
CA GLU A 288 -2.12 9.72 13.38
C GLU A 288 -2.47 8.73 12.26
N ARG A 289 -3.55 7.97 12.44
CA ARG A 289 -4.03 7.05 11.39
C ARG A 289 -4.55 7.79 10.16
N PHE A 290 -5.20 8.93 10.34
CA PHE A 290 -5.63 9.77 9.23
C PHE A 290 -4.44 10.33 8.44
N VAL A 291 -3.45 10.88 9.14
CA VAL A 291 -2.19 11.37 8.55
C VAL A 291 -1.51 10.25 7.77
N GLU A 292 -1.43 9.05 8.35
CA GLU A 292 -0.81 7.89 7.70
C GLU A 292 -1.55 7.51 6.42
N LEU A 293 -2.87 7.37 6.46
CA LEU A 293 -3.69 7.10 5.27
C LEU A 293 -3.45 8.13 4.16
N LEU A 294 -3.42 9.42 4.51
CA LEU A 294 -3.23 10.50 3.55
C LEU A 294 -1.88 10.43 2.84
N ARG A 295 -0.79 10.19 3.59
CA ARG A 295 0.57 10.10 3.04
C ARG A 295 0.67 9.00 1.99
N TRP A 296 0.03 7.85 2.25
CA TRP A 296 -0.03 6.74 1.32
C TRP A 296 -0.90 7.02 0.10
N VAL A 297 -2.11 7.55 0.28
CA VAL A 297 -2.98 7.93 -0.84
C VAL A 297 -2.28 8.92 -1.77
N MET A 298 -1.60 9.92 -1.20
CA MET A 298 -0.81 10.88 -1.95
C MET A 298 0.30 10.20 -2.75
N LEU A 299 1.13 9.34 -2.13
CA LEU A 299 2.19 8.61 -2.82
C LEU A 299 1.66 7.83 -4.03
N PHE A 300 0.57 7.08 -3.86
CA PHE A 300 0.02 6.27 -4.94
C PHE A 300 -0.61 7.09 -6.06
N ASN A 301 -1.18 8.25 -5.76
CA ASN A 301 -1.59 9.21 -6.78
C ASN A 301 -0.38 9.69 -7.58
N LEU A 302 0.71 10.06 -6.90
CA LEU A 302 1.93 10.60 -7.51
C LEU A 302 2.63 9.60 -8.45
N ILE A 303 2.84 8.35 -8.02
CA ILE A 303 3.51 7.34 -8.85
C ILE A 303 2.70 6.94 -10.09
N SER A 304 1.40 7.23 -10.12
CA SER A 304 0.53 6.98 -11.28
C SER A 304 0.61 8.07 -12.36
N ILE A 305 1.24 9.21 -12.04
CA ILE A 305 1.28 10.39 -12.91
C ILE A 305 2.06 10.13 -14.22
N PRO A 306 3.30 9.59 -14.20
CA PRO A 306 4.09 9.45 -15.42
C PRO A 306 3.38 8.64 -16.51
N ASP A 307 2.77 7.51 -16.14
CA ASP A 307 1.98 6.66 -17.05
C ASP A 307 0.81 7.42 -17.68
N LYS A 308 0.07 8.20 -16.88
CA LYS A 308 -1.07 8.98 -17.36
C LYS A 308 -0.62 9.97 -18.43
N PHE A 309 0.49 10.67 -18.21
CA PHE A 309 1.00 11.64 -19.17
C PHE A 309 1.56 11.02 -20.44
N LYS A 310 2.31 9.92 -20.34
CA LYS A 310 2.77 9.18 -21.53
C LYS A 310 1.60 8.84 -22.46
N SER A 311 0.52 8.29 -21.90
CA SER A 311 -0.67 7.92 -22.68
C SER A 311 -1.38 9.11 -23.36
N ILE A 312 -1.33 10.30 -22.76
CA ILE A 312 -1.95 11.52 -23.32
C ILE A 312 -1.10 12.09 -24.46
N TYR A 313 0.22 12.00 -24.32
CA TYR A 313 1.18 12.67 -25.20
C TYR A 313 1.69 11.81 -26.36
N GLU A 314 1.66 10.47 -26.24
CA GLU A 314 1.83 9.55 -27.37
C GLU A 314 0.80 9.83 -28.48
N ASN A 315 -0.38 10.34 -28.12
CA ASN A 315 -1.45 10.68 -29.06
C ASN A 315 -1.32 12.06 -29.72
N LYS A 316 -0.40 12.93 -29.28
CA LYS A 316 -0.32 14.34 -29.75
C LYS A 316 0.96 14.73 -30.49
N GLY A 317 1.94 13.83 -30.62
CA GLY A 317 3.17 14.05 -31.41
C GLY A 317 4.18 15.00 -30.75
N GLN A 318 5.43 14.53 -30.66
CA GLN A 318 6.61 15.19 -30.07
C GLN A 318 6.42 15.91 -28.74
N LEU A 319 6.68 15.21 -27.64
CA LEU A 319 6.96 15.86 -26.35
C LEU A 319 8.44 15.86 -25.99
N LYS A 320 8.91 16.99 -25.48
CA LYS A 320 10.21 17.09 -24.83
C LYS A 320 10.08 16.55 -23.40
N LYS A 321 11.02 15.71 -22.98
CA LYS A 321 11.13 15.16 -21.62
C LYS A 321 11.05 16.25 -20.52
N ALA A 322 11.49 17.47 -20.83
CA ALA A 322 11.41 18.62 -19.94
C ALA A 322 9.97 19.06 -19.61
N ASP A 323 9.03 18.95 -20.55
CA ASP A 323 7.64 19.37 -20.36
C ASP A 323 6.92 18.39 -19.42
N ILE A 324 7.18 17.09 -19.58
CA ILE A 324 6.67 16.03 -18.69
C ILE A 324 7.17 16.27 -17.26
N ASN A 325 8.47 16.52 -17.08
CA ASN A 325 9.02 16.78 -15.75
C ASN A 325 8.37 18.00 -15.08
N LYS A 326 8.11 19.06 -15.85
CA LYS A 326 7.46 20.27 -15.33
C LYS A 326 6.03 20.00 -14.87
N GLU A 327 5.26 19.24 -15.66
CA GLU A 327 3.88 18.92 -15.31
C GLU A 327 3.78 17.95 -14.12
N VAL A 328 4.65 16.93 -14.08
CA VAL A 328 4.75 16.02 -12.92
C VAL A 328 5.00 16.81 -11.63
N MET A 329 5.92 17.78 -11.66
CA MET A 329 6.24 18.58 -10.47
C MET A 329 5.13 19.57 -10.09
N LYS A 330 4.41 20.11 -11.08
CA LYS A 330 3.23 20.96 -10.84
C LYS A 330 2.14 20.16 -10.10
N ILE A 331 1.80 18.98 -10.61
CA ILE A 331 0.79 18.13 -9.96
C ILE A 331 1.28 17.64 -8.61
N THR A 332 2.57 17.33 -8.47
CA THR A 332 3.14 16.96 -7.16
C THR A 332 2.93 18.06 -6.13
N LYS A 333 3.03 19.34 -6.54
CA LYS A 333 2.76 20.48 -5.67
C LYS A 333 1.26 20.58 -5.33
N GLU A 334 0.37 20.41 -6.31
CA GLU A 334 -1.08 20.43 -6.12
C GLU A 334 -1.56 19.32 -5.17
N GLU A 335 -1.02 18.11 -5.31
CA GLU A 335 -1.28 16.98 -4.41
C GLU A 335 -0.79 17.26 -2.98
N PHE A 336 0.38 17.87 -2.83
CA PHE A 336 0.91 18.26 -1.52
C PHE A 336 0.08 19.38 -0.87
N GLU A 337 -0.39 20.36 -1.64
CA GLU A 337 -1.29 21.42 -1.16
C GLU A 337 -2.63 20.82 -0.70
N ALA A 338 -3.20 19.90 -1.48
CA ALA A 338 -4.42 19.18 -1.12
C ALA A 338 -4.23 18.32 0.15
N TYR A 339 -3.07 17.66 0.30
CA TYR A 339 -2.70 16.95 1.53
C TYR A 339 -2.71 17.90 2.74
N THR A 340 -2.07 19.06 2.63
CA THR A 340 -2.01 20.03 3.73
C THR A 340 -3.39 20.58 4.08
N GLU A 341 -4.23 20.88 3.10
CA GLU A 341 -5.58 21.39 3.34
C GLU A 341 -6.47 20.35 4.04
N LEU A 342 -6.33 19.07 3.70
CA LEU A 342 -7.05 17.98 4.38
C LEU A 342 -6.68 17.86 5.85
N ILE A 343 -5.40 18.05 6.18
CA ILE A 343 -4.92 18.11 7.57
C ILE A 343 -5.50 19.34 8.27
N ASP A 344 -5.42 20.52 7.65
CA ASP A 344 -5.93 21.75 8.24
C ASP A 344 -7.44 21.68 8.51
N LYS A 345 -8.22 21.08 7.60
CA LYS A 345 -9.66 20.84 7.80
C LYS A 345 -9.94 19.87 8.94
N ALA A 346 -9.14 18.81 9.09
CA ALA A 346 -9.27 17.85 10.18
C ALA A 346 -8.91 18.47 11.55
N ASP A 347 -7.85 19.28 11.59
CA ASP A 347 -7.46 20.04 12.79
C ASP A 347 -8.54 21.09 13.15
N ALA A 348 -9.07 21.82 12.17
CA ALA A 348 -10.12 22.82 12.37
C ALA A 348 -11.45 22.22 12.83
N SER A 349 -11.75 20.98 12.42
CA SER A 349 -12.92 20.25 12.92
C SER A 349 -12.69 19.61 14.30
N GLY A 350 -11.50 19.76 14.88
CA GLY A 350 -11.12 19.11 16.15
C GLY A 350 -11.16 17.59 16.05
N TYR A 351 -10.92 17.03 14.86
CA TYR A 351 -11.08 15.60 14.57
C TYR A 351 -12.48 15.04 14.82
N ASP A 352 -13.49 15.90 14.89
CA ASP A 352 -14.90 15.48 14.80
C ASP A 352 -15.17 14.99 13.37
N PHE A 353 -15.49 13.71 13.26
CA PHE A 353 -15.67 12.99 12.02
C PHE A 353 -16.87 13.50 11.20
N ASN A 354 -17.96 13.87 11.87
CA ASN A 354 -19.16 14.36 11.20
C ASN A 354 -18.94 15.79 10.70
N LYS A 355 -18.34 16.66 11.52
CA LYS A 355 -17.93 18.01 11.10
C LYS A 355 -16.94 17.95 9.94
N PHE A 356 -15.93 17.09 10.03
CA PHE A 356 -14.96 16.90 8.96
C PHE A 356 -15.61 16.45 7.64
N LYS A 357 -16.53 15.48 7.69
CA LYS A 357 -17.31 15.05 6.50
C LYS A 357 -18.11 16.19 5.87
N LEU A 358 -18.64 17.11 6.66
CA LEU A 358 -19.34 18.29 6.15
C LEU A 358 -18.37 19.26 5.47
N GLU A 359 -17.21 19.53 6.08
CA GLU A 359 -16.15 20.36 5.48
C GLU A 359 -15.62 19.78 4.17
N LEU A 360 -15.55 18.45 4.05
CA LEU A 360 -15.15 17.78 2.81
C LEU A 360 -16.13 17.99 1.65
N LYS A 361 -17.42 18.23 1.93
CA LYS A 361 -18.45 18.47 0.89
C LYS A 361 -18.38 19.86 0.28
N LYS A 362 -17.79 20.83 0.99
CA LYS A 362 -17.62 22.19 0.47
C LYS A 362 -16.64 22.16 -0.73
N PRO A 363 -16.89 22.95 -1.79
CA PRO A 363 -15.93 23.10 -2.88
C PRO A 363 -14.60 23.64 -2.31
N LEU A 364 -13.50 23.32 -2.99
CA LEU A 364 -12.19 23.87 -2.66
C LEU A 364 -12.29 25.40 -2.66
N GLU A 365 -12.24 26.02 -1.48
CA GLU A 365 -12.17 27.47 -1.39
C GLU A 365 -10.78 27.88 -1.90
N ALA A 366 -10.75 28.48 -3.09
CA ALA A 366 -9.54 29.11 -3.58
C ALA A 366 -9.23 30.30 -2.66
N LYS A 367 -8.26 30.13 -1.75
CA LYS A 367 -7.22 31.10 -1.31
C LYS A 367 -6.87 30.93 0.18
N VAL A 368 -5.58 31.07 0.50
CA VAL A 368 -4.97 32.13 1.33
C VAL A 368 -3.62 31.61 1.85
N LYS A 369 -2.61 32.49 1.78
CA LYS A 369 -1.20 32.29 2.13
C LYS A 369 -0.99 31.43 3.39
N THR A 370 -0.19 30.39 3.23
CA THR A 370 0.48 29.57 4.25
C THR A 370 0.77 30.32 5.55
N LYS A 371 -0.04 30.08 6.59
CA LYS A 371 0.42 30.32 7.95
C LYS A 371 1.37 29.20 8.35
N THR A 372 2.53 29.63 8.80
CA THR A 372 3.71 28.82 9.06
C THR A 372 3.44 27.91 10.26
N LEU A 373 3.42 26.59 10.05
CA LEU A 373 3.61 25.61 11.11
C LEU A 373 4.97 25.87 11.76
N THR A 374 4.94 26.58 12.88
CA THR A 374 6.11 26.86 13.72
C THR A 374 5.79 26.34 15.12
N LYS A 375 6.52 25.28 15.50
CA LYS A 375 6.85 24.87 16.87
C LYS A 375 5.76 25.03 17.94
N ARG A 376 5.14 23.91 18.32
CA ARG A 376 4.89 23.62 19.75
C ARG A 376 5.78 22.45 20.18
N ARG A 377 7.03 22.79 20.50
CA ARG A 377 7.83 22.02 21.46
C ARG A 377 7.29 22.34 22.86
N LYS A 378 7.09 21.29 23.64
CA LYS A 378 6.83 21.26 25.08
C LYS A 378 7.55 22.41 25.82
N LYS A 379 6.82 23.07 26.72
CA LYS A 379 7.35 23.57 27.99
C LYS A 379 6.31 23.31 29.07
N THR A 380 6.84 22.76 30.17
CA THR A 380 6.23 22.35 31.45
C THR A 380 5.20 21.25 31.37
#